data_AF-A0A365NFD2-F1
#
_entry.id   AF-A0A365NFD2-F1
#
_cell.length_a   1.000
_cell.length_b   1.000
_cell.length_c   1.000
_cell.angle_alpha   90.00
_cell.angle_beta   90.00
_cell.angle_gamma   90.00
#
_symmetry.space_group_name_H-M   'P 1'
#
loop_
_entity.id
_entity.type
_entity.pdbx_description
1 polymer ?
#
loop_
_entity_poly.entity_id
_entity_poly.type
_entity_poly.pdbx_seq_one_letter_code
_entity_poly.pdbx_strand_id
1 'polypeptide(L)'
;MILHVLTASPEHAQLLLRCGLQAGFRESGALNIIPNGKDAATPMVAIRTMGLAFESLIGQQIDGHRQRIVSSEYLQTLVQIANERFTENKKRIERFQNAFRDAVAAPVPRLNPEGQEWEDAAARRERKRAEGLRKKAELKAKQESEPESDRANSGKEEDAGLFFEI
;
A
#
# COMPACT_ATOMS: atom_id res chain seq x y z
N MET A 1 23.07 5.75 6.51
CA MET A 1 23.02 4.39 5.93
C MET A 1 23.42 4.49 4.46
N ILE A 2 24.23 3.53 4.00
CA ILE A 2 24.48 3.28 2.58
C ILE A 2 24.22 1.80 2.37
N LEU A 3 23.26 1.46 1.53
CA LEU A 3 22.84 0.08 1.26
C LEU A 3 22.77 -0.12 -0.25
N HIS A 4 23.46 -1.13 -0.76
CA HIS A 4 23.36 -1.56 -2.15
C HIS A 4 22.54 -2.85 -2.22
N VAL A 5 21.52 -2.87 -3.07
CA VAL A 5 20.61 -4.00 -3.25
C VAL A 5 20.56 -4.33 -4.74
N LEU A 6 20.90 -5.56 -5.10
CA LEU A 6 20.65 -6.07 -6.44
C LEU A 6 19.18 -6.52 -6.51
N THR A 7 18.42 -5.99 -7.47
CA THR A 7 16.99 -6.30 -7.60
C THR A 7 16.74 -7.28 -8.75
N ALA A 8 15.72 -8.13 -8.56
CA ALA A 8 15.37 -9.17 -9.54
C ALA A 8 14.81 -8.61 -10.86
N SER A 9 14.27 -7.38 -10.84
CA SER A 9 13.76 -6.70 -12.02
C SER A 9 13.71 -5.17 -11.84
N PRO A 10 13.44 -4.39 -12.89
CA PRO A 10 13.22 -2.94 -12.79
C PRO A 10 12.03 -2.55 -11.91
N GLU A 11 10.97 -3.35 -11.88
CA GLU A 11 9.78 -3.10 -11.04
C GLU A 11 10.14 -3.19 -9.55
N HIS A 12 10.94 -4.20 -9.17
CA HIS A 12 11.47 -4.32 -7.81
C HIS A 12 12.40 -3.16 -7.46
N ALA A 13 13.21 -2.68 -8.40
CA ALA A 13 14.04 -1.50 -8.21
C ALA A 13 13.19 -0.25 -7.93
N GLN A 14 12.14 -0.05 -8.71
CA GLN A 14 11.23 1.08 -8.55
C GLN A 14 10.49 1.04 -7.20
N LEU A 15 10.03 -0.14 -6.78
CA LEU A 15 9.40 -0.35 -5.48
C LEU A 15 10.34 0.05 -4.34
N LEU A 16 11.58 -0.48 -4.37
CA LEU A 16 12.60 -0.22 -3.37
C LEU A 16 12.99 1.28 -3.31
N LEU A 17 13.15 1.91 -4.47
CA LEU A 17 13.43 3.34 -4.59
C LEU A 17 12.30 4.19 -4.02
N ARG A 18 11.04 3.85 -4.32
CA ARG A 18 9.87 4.55 -3.77
C ARG A 18 9.86 4.49 -2.23
N CYS A 19 10.05 3.31 -1.65
CA CYS A 19 10.15 3.15 -0.19
C CYS A 19 11.30 3.98 0.39
N GLY A 20 12.47 3.96 -0.26
CA GLY A 20 13.63 4.75 0.13
C GLY A 20 13.37 6.27 0.12
N LEU A 21 12.80 6.79 -0.97
CA LEU A 21 12.48 8.20 -1.12
C LEU A 21 11.47 8.66 -0.07
N GLN A 22 10.40 7.88 0.17
CA GLN A 22 9.39 8.16 1.19
C GLN A 22 9.96 8.16 2.61
N ALA A 23 10.97 7.31 2.88
CA ALA A 23 11.63 7.25 4.18
C ALA A 23 12.68 8.36 4.41
N GLY A 24 13.03 9.14 3.37
CA GLY A 24 13.96 10.27 3.45
C GLY A 24 15.36 10.00 2.88
N PHE A 25 15.53 8.95 2.07
CA PHE A 25 16.76 8.63 1.35
C PHE A 25 16.76 9.25 -0.06
N ARG A 26 16.81 10.59 -0.13
CA ARG A 26 16.63 11.36 -1.38
C ARG A 26 17.72 11.20 -2.43
N GLU A 27 18.91 10.77 -2.02
CA GLU A 27 20.04 10.52 -2.92
C GLU A 27 20.08 9.07 -3.41
N SER A 28 18.99 8.33 -3.24
CA SER A 28 18.90 6.95 -3.72
C SER A 28 18.80 6.91 -5.24
N GLY A 29 19.40 5.90 -5.87
CA GLY A 29 19.40 5.74 -7.32
C GLY A 29 19.61 4.29 -7.75
N ALA A 30 19.33 3.98 -9.01
CA ALA A 30 19.57 2.67 -9.61
C ALA A 30 20.67 2.76 -10.68
N LEU A 31 21.51 1.72 -10.73
CA LEU A 31 22.54 1.48 -11.72
C LEU A 31 22.16 0.26 -12.56
N ASN A 32 22.75 0.11 -13.75
CA ASN A 32 22.54 -1.05 -14.63
C ASN A 32 21.08 -1.27 -15.03
N ILE A 33 20.37 -0.18 -15.39
CA ILE A 33 18.97 -0.22 -15.82
C ILE A 33 18.78 -0.74 -17.25
N ILE A 34 19.86 -0.86 -18.02
CA ILE A 34 19.85 -1.41 -19.38
C ILE A 34 20.25 -2.89 -19.31
N PRO A 35 19.49 -3.79 -19.95
CA PRO A 35 19.84 -5.20 -20.10
C PRO A 35 21.24 -5.38 -20.68
N ASN A 36 22.02 -6.33 -20.15
CA ASN A 36 23.32 -6.68 -20.71
C ASN A 36 23.20 -8.00 -21.48
N GLY A 37 22.93 -7.91 -22.79
CA GLY A 37 22.69 -9.08 -23.64
C GLY A 37 21.22 -9.48 -23.71
N LYS A 38 20.93 -10.79 -23.60
CA LYS A 38 19.57 -11.33 -23.74
C LYS A 38 18.78 -11.43 -22.43
N ASP A 39 19.46 -11.27 -21.30
CA ASP A 39 18.84 -11.39 -19.97
C ASP A 39 18.10 -10.10 -19.58
N ALA A 40 17.06 -10.23 -18.76
CA ALA A 40 16.35 -9.08 -18.22
C ALA A 40 17.28 -8.21 -17.36
N ALA A 41 17.05 -6.89 -17.33
CA ALA A 41 17.82 -6.00 -16.48
C ALA A 41 17.60 -6.33 -15.00
N THR A 42 18.69 -6.47 -14.25
CA THR A 42 18.70 -6.62 -12.79
C THR A 42 19.40 -5.41 -12.16
N PRO A 43 18.70 -4.28 -11.98
CA PRO A 43 19.33 -3.05 -11.53
C PRO A 43 19.95 -3.19 -10.13
N MET A 44 21.03 -2.46 -9.88
CA MET A 44 21.59 -2.29 -8.55
C MET A 44 21.09 -0.98 -7.97
N VAL A 45 20.32 -1.05 -6.88
CA VAL A 45 19.80 0.13 -6.19
C VAL A 45 20.70 0.51 -5.03
N ALA A 46 21.14 1.76 -5.00
CA ALA A 46 21.83 2.38 -3.88
C ALA A 46 20.84 3.20 -3.05
N ILE A 47 20.58 2.81 -1.80
CA ILE A 47 19.82 3.60 -0.81
C ILE A 47 20.80 4.40 0.03
N ARG A 48 20.76 5.74 -0.09
CA ARG A 48 21.74 6.65 0.53
C ARG A 48 21.09 7.72 1.38
N THR A 49 21.62 7.91 2.59
CA THR A 49 21.22 9.01 3.48
C THR A 49 21.77 10.34 2.97
N MET A 50 20.91 11.35 2.87
CA MET A 50 21.30 12.74 2.64
C MET A 50 21.14 13.58 3.90
N GLY A 51 22.03 14.55 4.13
CA GLY A 51 21.85 15.62 5.12
C GLY A 51 22.05 15.19 6.58
N LEU A 52 22.56 13.99 6.82
CA LEU A 52 22.99 13.53 8.15
C LEU A 52 24.50 13.29 8.23
N ALA A 53 25.24 13.58 7.16
CA ALA A 53 26.70 13.64 7.22
C ALA A 53 27.11 14.78 8.17
N PHE A 54 28.17 14.54 8.94
CA PHE A 54 28.72 15.54 9.82
C PHE A 54 30.23 15.45 9.86
N GLU A 55 30.87 16.56 9.53
CA GLU A 55 32.31 16.69 9.50
C GLU A 55 32.67 17.99 10.22
N SER A 56 33.69 17.92 11.07
CA SER A 56 34.23 19.08 11.76
C SER A 56 35.71 18.87 12.02
N LEU A 57 36.50 19.94 11.86
CA LEU A 57 37.91 19.93 12.16
C LEU A 57 38.12 20.05 13.68
N ILE A 58 38.67 19.01 14.29
CA ILE A 58 38.90 18.95 15.75
C ILE A 58 40.38 19.00 16.15
N GLY A 59 41.27 18.85 15.17
CA GLY A 59 42.70 18.81 15.40
C GLY A 59 43.47 18.84 14.09
N GLN A 60 44.78 19.02 14.22
CA GLN A 60 45.71 19.01 13.10
C GLN A 60 47.00 18.31 13.51
N GLN A 61 47.83 17.98 12.52
CA GLN A 61 49.17 17.45 12.74
C GLN A 61 50.20 18.49 12.33
N ILE A 62 51.09 18.88 13.25
CA ILE A 62 52.20 19.82 13.02
C ILE A 62 53.49 19.10 13.40
N ASP A 63 54.46 19.07 12.49
CA ASP A 63 55.79 18.46 12.72
C ASP A 63 55.73 17.02 13.29
N GLY A 64 54.75 16.23 12.83
CA GLY A 64 54.53 14.86 13.32
C GLY A 64 53.75 14.75 14.64
N HIS A 65 53.45 15.86 15.30
CA HIS A 65 52.69 15.90 16.55
C HIS A 65 51.21 16.25 16.30
N ARG A 66 50.29 15.44 16.87
CA ARG A 66 48.85 15.69 16.82
C ARG A 66 48.46 16.72 17.87
N GLN A 67 47.87 17.82 17.44
CA GLN A 67 47.39 18.90 18.29
C GLN A 67 45.87 19.02 18.18
N ARG A 68 45.17 19.07 19.32
CA ARG A 68 43.76 19.43 19.40
C ARG A 68 43.62 20.95 19.24
N ILE A 69 42.73 21.39 18.34
CA ILE A 69 42.51 22.82 18.07
C ILE A 69 41.19 23.36 18.66
N VAL A 70 40.40 22.49 19.27
CA VAL A 70 39.09 22.82 19.86
C VAL A 70 39.06 22.55 21.36
N SER A 71 38.12 23.17 22.08
CA SER A 71 37.94 22.91 23.51
C SER A 71 37.27 21.55 23.77
N SER A 72 37.31 21.09 25.02
CA SER A 72 36.61 19.86 25.43
C SER A 72 35.09 20.01 25.31
N GLU A 73 34.56 21.18 25.64
CA GLU A 73 33.13 21.53 25.59
C GLU A 73 32.64 21.57 24.14
N TYR A 74 33.47 22.07 23.22
CA TYR A 74 33.18 22.01 21.79
C TYR A 74 33.09 20.56 21.30
N LEU A 75 34.03 19.69 21.69
CA LEU A 75 33.96 18.26 21.35
C LEU A 75 32.68 17.59 21.88
N GLN A 76 32.27 17.91 23.10
CA GLN A 76 31.01 17.39 23.67
C GLN A 76 29.81 17.83 22.82
N THR A 77 29.78 19.10 22.41
CA THR A 77 28.75 19.62 21.51
C THR A 77 28.73 18.87 20.17
N LEU A 78 29.91 18.63 19.56
CA LEU A 78 30.00 17.86 18.32
C LEU A 78 29.44 16.44 18.49
N VAL A 79 29.81 15.76 19.57
CA VAL A 79 29.33 14.40 19.86
C VAL A 79 27.81 14.39 20.05
N GLN A 80 27.25 15.39 20.74
CA GLN A 80 25.81 15.52 20.90
C GLN A 80 25.10 15.65 19.54
N ILE A 81 25.56 16.57 18.68
CA ILE A 81 24.95 16.77 17.35
C ILE A 81 25.11 15.49 16.50
N ALA A 82 26.25 14.80 16.59
CA ALA A 82 26.45 13.53 15.89
C ALA A 82 25.42 12.47 16.34
N ASN A 83 25.18 12.35 17.64
CA ASN A 83 24.19 11.42 18.21
C ASN A 83 22.76 11.75 17.78
N GLU A 84 22.39 13.04 17.70
CA GLU A 84 21.11 13.48 17.18
C GLU A 84 20.92 13.04 15.71
N ARG A 85 21.96 13.21 14.88
CA ARG A 85 21.94 12.74 13.49
C ARG A 85 21.85 11.22 13.38
N PHE A 86 22.52 10.46 14.25
CA PHE A 86 22.36 9.00 14.31
C PHE A 86 20.93 8.59 14.67
N THR A 87 20.31 9.30 15.61
CA THR A 87 18.93 9.06 16.01
C THR A 87 17.97 9.30 14.85
N GLU A 88 18.14 10.39 14.11
CA GLU A 88 17.34 10.64 12.91
C GLU A 88 17.60 9.60 11.81
N ASN A 89 18.85 9.18 11.60
CA ASN A 89 19.16 8.13 10.64
C ASN A 89 18.47 6.81 11.01
N LYS A 90 18.40 6.47 12.31
CA LYS A 90 17.67 5.28 12.79
C LYS A 90 16.19 5.36 12.46
N LYS A 91 15.54 6.51 12.70
CA LYS A 91 14.13 6.73 12.32
C LYS A 91 13.90 6.57 10.82
N ARG A 92 14.83 7.05 9.97
CA ARG A 92 14.75 6.85 8.51
C ARG A 92 14.84 5.38 8.13
N ILE A 93 15.75 4.63 8.75
CA ILE A 93 15.89 3.17 8.53
C ILE A 93 14.60 2.44 8.91
N GLU A 94 14.03 2.75 10.06
CA GLU A 94 12.77 2.13 10.54
C GLU A 94 11.60 2.42 9.59
N ARG A 95 11.42 3.69 9.16
CA ARG A 95 10.41 4.06 8.16
C ARG A 95 10.60 3.30 6.85
N PHE A 96 11.84 3.16 6.37
CA PHE A 96 12.14 2.42 5.15
C PHE A 96 11.83 0.94 5.29
N GLN A 97 12.23 0.31 6.39
CA GLN A 97 11.93 -1.10 6.64
C GLN A 97 10.42 -1.36 6.71
N ASN A 98 9.66 -0.50 7.38
CA ASN A 98 8.20 -0.60 7.44
C ASN A 98 7.59 -0.43 6.04
N ALA A 99 7.91 0.66 5.35
CA ALA A 99 7.37 0.93 4.01
C ALA A 99 7.73 -0.18 3.01
N PHE A 100 8.93 -0.77 3.11
CA PHE A 100 9.33 -1.86 2.23
C PHE A 100 8.59 -3.15 2.58
N ARG A 101 8.47 -3.51 3.87
CA ARG A 101 7.67 -4.66 4.33
C ARG A 101 6.23 -4.57 3.85
N ASP A 102 5.61 -3.41 4.03
CA ASP A 102 4.22 -3.18 3.61
C ASP A 102 4.05 -3.26 2.09
N ALA A 103 5.05 -2.80 1.34
CA ALA A 103 5.01 -2.79 -0.13
C ALA A 103 5.24 -4.18 -0.76
N VAL A 104 5.97 -5.08 -0.07
CA VAL A 104 6.20 -6.47 -0.54
C VAL A 104 5.19 -7.46 0.05
N ALA A 105 4.48 -7.09 1.12
CA ALA A 105 3.40 -7.91 1.65
C ALA A 105 2.32 -8.10 0.58
N ALA A 106 1.78 -9.32 0.47
CA ALA A 106 0.63 -9.59 -0.39
C ALA A 106 -0.53 -8.64 0.00
N PRO A 107 -1.35 -8.18 -0.98
CA PRO A 107 -2.49 -7.35 -0.67
C PRO A 107 -3.35 -8.07 0.38
N VAL A 108 -3.50 -7.46 1.56
CA VAL A 108 -4.52 -7.91 2.50
C VAL A 108 -5.84 -7.79 1.75
N PRO A 109 -6.62 -8.88 1.60
CA PRO A 109 -7.93 -8.80 0.97
C PRO A 109 -8.68 -7.69 1.69
N ARG A 110 -9.10 -6.65 0.96
CA ARG A 110 -10.01 -5.66 1.54
C ARG A 110 -11.21 -6.47 2.00
N LEU A 111 -11.60 -6.36 3.27
CA LEU A 111 -12.80 -7.02 3.77
C LEU A 111 -13.93 -5.99 3.80
N ASN A 112 -15.15 -6.39 3.47
CA ASN A 112 -16.34 -5.57 3.72
C ASN A 112 -16.65 -5.51 5.24
N PRO A 113 -17.60 -4.67 5.70
CA PRO A 113 -17.99 -4.59 7.12
C PRO A 113 -18.49 -5.92 7.71
N GLU A 114 -18.82 -6.89 6.87
CA GLU A 114 -19.28 -8.24 7.23
C GLU A 114 -18.14 -9.29 7.22
N GLY A 115 -16.89 -8.87 6.99
CA GLY A 115 -15.71 -9.75 7.03
C GLY A 115 -15.49 -10.62 5.77
N GLN A 116 -16.19 -10.35 4.68
CA GLN A 116 -16.04 -11.03 3.38
C GLN A 116 -15.10 -10.27 2.43
N GLU A 117 -14.48 -10.97 1.49
CA GLU A 117 -13.63 -10.34 0.46
C GLU A 117 -14.39 -9.23 -0.29
N TRP A 118 -13.75 -8.06 -0.35
CA TRP A 118 -14.28 -6.87 -1.00
C TRP A 118 -14.26 -7.09 -2.51
N GLU A 119 -15.45 -7.36 -3.04
CA GLU A 119 -15.71 -7.37 -4.47
C GLU A 119 -15.83 -5.93 -5.01
N ASP A 120 -15.29 -5.71 -6.21
CA ASP A 120 -15.38 -4.45 -6.92
C ASP A 120 -16.84 -4.10 -7.22
N ALA A 121 -17.19 -2.81 -7.26
CA ALA A 121 -18.57 -2.37 -7.41
C ALA A 121 -19.21 -2.84 -8.72
N ALA A 122 -18.40 -3.03 -9.77
CA ALA A 122 -18.81 -3.61 -11.05
C ALA A 122 -19.15 -5.11 -10.91
N ALA A 123 -18.28 -5.88 -10.25
CA ALA A 123 -18.48 -7.31 -9.99
C ALA A 123 -19.73 -7.56 -9.13
N ARG A 124 -19.98 -6.72 -8.11
CA ARG A 124 -21.19 -6.77 -7.28
C ARG A 124 -22.46 -6.55 -8.09
N ARG A 125 -22.46 -5.59 -9.02
CA ARG A 125 -23.61 -5.29 -9.89
C ARG A 125 -23.89 -6.43 -10.86
N GLU A 126 -22.84 -7.02 -11.41
CA GLU A 126 -22.95 -8.14 -12.34
C GLU A 126 -23.50 -9.39 -11.65
N ARG A 127 -23.01 -9.75 -10.46
CA ARG A 127 -23.57 -10.85 -9.67
C ARG A 127 -25.05 -10.64 -9.36
N LYS A 128 -25.42 -9.46 -8.83
CA LYS A 128 -26.83 -9.15 -8.52
C LYS A 128 -27.72 -9.20 -9.76
N ARG A 129 -27.21 -8.79 -10.92
CA ARG A 129 -27.95 -8.87 -12.19
C ARG A 129 -28.13 -10.32 -12.63
N ALA A 130 -27.10 -11.16 -12.52
CA ALA A 130 -27.18 -12.58 -12.85
C ALA A 130 -28.13 -13.34 -11.91
N GLU A 131 -28.07 -13.11 -10.60
CA GLU A 131 -28.99 -13.70 -9.61
C GLU A 131 -30.43 -13.24 -9.82
N GLY A 132 -30.65 -11.96 -10.13
CA GLY A 132 -31.97 -11.42 -10.46
C GLY A 132 -32.55 -12.03 -11.74
N LEU A 133 -31.71 -12.27 -12.74
CA LEU A 133 -32.12 -12.91 -13.99
C LEU A 133 -32.50 -14.38 -13.77
N ARG A 134 -31.76 -15.10 -12.92
CA ARG A 134 -32.07 -16.49 -12.53
C ARG A 134 -33.39 -16.60 -11.78
N LYS A 135 -33.62 -15.75 -10.77
CA LYS A 135 -34.90 -15.70 -10.04
C LYS A 135 -36.08 -15.40 -10.96
N LYS A 136 -35.90 -14.51 -11.94
CA LYS A 136 -36.94 -14.18 -12.92
C LYS A 136 -37.23 -15.35 -13.87
N ALA A 137 -36.23 -16.12 -14.27
CA ALA A 137 -36.40 -17.33 -15.08
C ALA A 137 -37.13 -18.43 -14.28
N GLU A 138 -36.78 -18.64 -13.01
CA GLU A 138 -37.44 -19.62 -12.13
C GLU A 138 -38.91 -19.26 -11.86
N LEU A 139 -39.22 -17.97 -11.66
CA LEU A 139 -40.59 -17.50 -11.49
C LEU A 139 -41.43 -17.67 -12.77
N LYS A 140 -40.84 -17.43 -13.94
CA LYS A 140 -41.52 -17.69 -15.23
C LYS A 140 -41.78 -19.17 -15.47
N ALA A 141 -40.79 -20.03 -15.19
CA ALA A 141 -40.94 -21.47 -15.31
C ALA A 141 -42.04 -22.02 -14.37
N LYS A 142 -42.18 -21.44 -13.17
CA LYS A 142 -43.28 -21.77 -12.24
C LYS A 142 -44.65 -21.36 -12.79
N GLN A 143 -44.77 -20.16 -13.36
CA GLN A 143 -46.02 -19.67 -13.96
C GLN A 143 -46.42 -20.44 -15.23
N GLU A 144 -45.46 -20.99 -15.97
CA GLU A 144 -45.72 -21.84 -17.15
C GLU A 144 -46.04 -23.29 -16.77
N SER A 145 -45.77 -23.70 -15.52
CA SER A 145 -46.05 -25.05 -15.00
C SER A 145 -47.35 -25.16 -14.18
N GLU A 146 -48.08 -24.05 -13.97
CA GLU A 146 -49.38 -24.05 -13.30
C GLU A 146 -50.48 -24.45 -14.30
N PRO A 147 -51.21 -25.57 -14.07
CA PRO A 147 -52.29 -25.99 -14.95
C PRO A 147 -53.49 -25.04 -14.87
N GLU A 148 -54.20 -24.91 -15.99
CA GLU A 148 -55.25 -23.93 -16.32
C GLU A 148 -56.55 -24.00 -15.46
N SER A 149 -56.56 -24.62 -14.28
CA SER A 149 -57.80 -24.85 -13.52
C SER A 149 -58.23 -23.73 -12.57
N ASP A 150 -57.37 -22.77 -12.21
CA ASP A 150 -57.69 -21.79 -11.16
C ASP A 150 -58.02 -20.38 -11.67
N ARG A 151 -58.09 -20.16 -12.99
CA ARG A 151 -58.39 -18.83 -13.58
C ARG A 151 -59.86 -18.43 -13.55
N ALA A 152 -60.77 -19.27 -13.06
CA ALA A 152 -62.21 -19.07 -13.17
C ALA A 152 -62.95 -19.02 -11.83
N ASN A 153 -62.40 -18.41 -10.76
CA ASN A 153 -63.21 -18.16 -9.55
C ASN A 153 -62.73 -17.00 -8.65
N SER A 154 -62.65 -15.77 -9.14
CA SER A 154 -62.59 -14.59 -8.23
C SER A 154 -63.04 -13.28 -8.88
N GLY A 155 -64.03 -13.33 -9.76
CA GLY A 155 -64.58 -12.14 -10.42
C GLY A 155 -66.09 -12.14 -10.40
N LYS A 156 -66.70 -11.87 -9.24
CA LYS A 156 -67.98 -11.16 -9.06
C LYS A 156 -68.43 -11.15 -7.59
N GLU A 157 -69.22 -10.11 -7.26
CA GLU A 157 -69.95 -9.81 -6.02
C GLU A 157 -69.18 -9.04 -4.93
N GLU A 158 -69.64 -7.90 -4.41
CA GLU A 158 -70.74 -7.00 -4.76
C GLU A 158 -70.58 -5.74 -3.89
N ASP A 159 -70.88 -4.59 -4.47
CA ASP A 159 -71.10 -3.32 -3.76
C ASP A 159 -72.57 -3.28 -3.34
N ALA A 160 -72.86 -3.22 -2.04
CA ALA A 160 -74.17 -2.80 -1.51
C ALA A 160 -74.14 -2.53 0.01
N GLY A 161 -73.97 -1.24 0.36
CA GLY A 161 -74.71 -0.49 1.42
C GLY A 161 -74.70 -0.99 2.89
N LEU A 162 -74.99 -0.19 3.92
CA LEU A 162 -75.28 1.24 4.12
C LEU A 162 -75.52 1.34 5.65
N PHE A 163 -74.88 2.30 6.35
CA PHE A 163 -75.30 2.97 7.61
C PHE A 163 -75.64 2.11 8.88
N PHE A 164 -75.53 2.53 10.15
CA PHE A 164 -75.64 3.82 10.88
C PHE A 164 -75.07 3.64 12.32
N GLU A 165 -74.60 4.75 12.94
CA GLU A 165 -74.51 5.15 14.39
C GLU A 165 -73.99 4.18 15.48
N ILE A 166 -73.18 4.60 16.46
CA ILE A 166 -73.25 5.78 17.35
C ILE A 166 -71.89 6.47 17.51
#